data_AF-A0A3C0NVM2-F1
#
_entry.id   AF-A0A3C0NVM2-F1
#
_cell.length_a   1.000
_cell.length_b   1.000
_cell.length_c   1.000
_cell.angle_alpha   90.00
_cell.angle_beta   90.00
_cell.angle_gamma   90.00
#
_symmetry.space_group_name_H-M   'P 1'
#
loop_
_entity.id
_entity.type
_entity.pdbx_description
1 polymer ?
#
loop_
_entity_poly.entity_id
_entity_poly.type
_entity_poly.pdbx_seq_one_letter_code
_entity_poly.pdbx_strand_id
1 'polypeptide(L)'
;PRAWIFTSATLAVKSDFSHYIAQMGLHAAETGFWESPFDYEAQALLYAPQNMPDPNSSAYTAAVAAVSLPVIQASEGRAFVLCTSLKAMREVHALLKEAFAENGMEYPLLLQGESTRTELLDRFRAHGNAVLVGSQSFWEGVDVRGEALSVVIIDKLPFAPPDDPVLSARIDKMNEEGKNAFMEYQ
;
A
#
# COMPACT_ATOMS: atom_id res chain seq x y z
N PRO A 1 34.07 -9.43 -20.03
CA PRO A 1 33.56 -9.14 -18.66
C PRO A 1 32.25 -8.33 -18.74
N ARG A 2 31.21 -8.74 -18.02
CA ARG A 2 29.95 -7.98 -17.90
C ARG A 2 29.76 -7.66 -16.42
N ALA A 3 29.47 -6.40 -16.12
CA ALA A 3 29.09 -5.94 -14.80
C ALA A 3 27.57 -5.75 -14.77
N TRP A 4 26.95 -6.05 -13.63
CA TRP A 4 25.51 -5.88 -13.40
C TRP A 4 25.32 -4.90 -12.25
N ILE A 5 24.39 -3.97 -12.40
CA ILE A 5 24.04 -3.00 -11.37
C ILE A 5 22.55 -3.20 -11.05
N PHE A 6 22.26 -3.48 -9.78
CA PHE A 6 20.91 -3.59 -9.25
C PHE A 6 20.64 -2.36 -8.40
N THR A 7 19.58 -1.62 -8.73
CA THR A 7 19.19 -0.40 -8.01
C THR A 7 17.69 -0.38 -7.80
N SER A 8 17.26 -0.06 -6.58
CA SER A 8 15.86 0.19 -6.20
C SER A 8 15.82 0.87 -4.84
N ALA A 9 14.73 1.57 -4.55
CA ALA A 9 14.50 2.23 -3.27
C ALA A 9 14.27 1.26 -2.10
N THR A 10 14.00 -0.02 -2.38
CA THR A 10 13.55 -1.01 -1.38
C THR A 10 14.38 -2.30 -1.35
N LEU A 11 15.61 -2.29 -1.88
CA LEU A 11 16.49 -3.47 -1.85
C LEU A 11 17.01 -3.83 -0.45
N ALA A 12 17.15 -2.82 0.41
CA ALA A 12 17.69 -2.98 1.75
C ALA A 12 16.61 -2.81 2.81
N VAL A 13 16.69 -3.61 3.87
CA VAL A 13 15.88 -3.43 5.08
C VAL A 13 16.77 -2.84 6.15
N LYS A 14 16.51 -1.60 6.60
CA LYS A 14 17.37 -0.90 7.57
C LYS A 14 18.86 -0.91 7.15
N SER A 15 19.12 -0.66 5.87
CA SER A 15 20.45 -0.69 5.24
C SER A 15 21.10 -2.07 5.12
N ASP A 16 20.41 -3.15 5.50
CA ASP A 16 20.87 -4.53 5.33
C ASP A 16 20.36 -5.13 4.01
N PHE A 17 21.30 -5.64 3.20
CA PHE A 17 21.04 -6.29 1.92
C PHE A 17 21.08 -7.83 2.00
N SER A 18 21.34 -8.40 3.19
CA SER A 18 21.54 -9.84 3.39
C SER A 18 20.40 -10.67 2.81
N HIS A 19 19.16 -10.23 3.00
CA HIS A 19 17.98 -10.90 2.45
C HIS A 19 18.02 -10.97 0.91
N TYR A 20 18.26 -9.83 0.25
CA TYR A 20 18.33 -9.75 -1.21
C TYR A 20 19.50 -10.54 -1.78
N ILE A 21 20.68 -10.42 -1.17
CA ILE A 21 21.89 -11.13 -1.58
C ILE A 21 21.68 -12.65 -1.48
N ALA A 22 21.11 -13.12 -0.38
CA ALA A 22 20.87 -14.55 -0.16
C ALA A 22 19.86 -15.11 -1.18
N GLN A 23 18.76 -14.41 -1.43
CA GLN A 23 17.77 -14.83 -2.43
C GLN A 23 18.32 -14.88 -3.86
N MET A 24 19.19 -13.93 -4.21
CA MET A 24 19.78 -13.85 -5.55
C MET A 24 21.06 -14.69 -5.71
N GLY A 25 21.60 -15.26 -4.62
CA GLY A 25 22.87 -15.99 -4.62
C GLY A 25 24.10 -15.09 -4.87
N LEU A 26 24.00 -13.79 -4.62
CA LEU A 26 25.00 -12.79 -4.97
C LEU A 26 26.01 -12.55 -3.84
N HIS A 27 26.57 -13.61 -3.26
CA HIS A 27 27.36 -13.55 -2.03
C HIS A 27 28.62 -12.66 -2.08
N ALA A 28 29.10 -12.32 -3.28
CA ALA A 28 30.24 -11.44 -3.51
C ALA A 28 29.85 -10.03 -4.02
N ALA A 29 28.56 -9.67 -3.96
CA ALA A 29 28.10 -8.36 -4.42
C ALA A 29 28.58 -7.25 -3.48
N GLU A 30 29.08 -6.17 -4.08
CA GLU A 30 29.26 -4.89 -3.40
C GLU A 30 27.90 -4.20 -3.24
N THR A 31 27.65 -3.63 -2.06
CA THR A 31 26.39 -2.94 -1.74
C THR A 31 26.64 -1.49 -1.37
N GLY A 32 25.65 -0.65 -1.66
CA GLY A 32 25.65 0.76 -1.28
C GLY A 32 24.25 1.17 -0.84
N PHE A 33 24.17 1.92 0.25
CA PHE A 33 22.93 2.49 0.77
C PHE A 33 23.05 4.01 0.80
N TRP A 34 22.00 4.69 0.37
CA TRP A 34 21.89 6.14 0.43
C TRP A 34 20.61 6.48 1.17
N GLU A 35 20.72 7.38 2.14
CA GLU A 35 19.58 7.87 2.90
C GLU A 35 18.61 8.65 1.99
N SER A 36 17.33 8.64 2.37
CA SER A 36 16.32 9.44 1.67
C SER A 36 16.65 10.92 1.82
N PRO A 37 16.57 11.73 0.74
CA PRO A 37 16.76 13.17 0.83
C PRO A 37 15.55 13.90 1.44
N PHE A 38 14.47 13.19 1.80
CA PHE A 38 13.23 13.77 2.30
C PHE A 38 13.19 13.85 3.83
N ASP A 39 12.63 14.94 4.35
CA ASP A 39 12.47 15.18 5.80
C ASP A 39 11.12 14.61 6.28
N TYR A 40 11.07 13.31 6.52
CA TYR A 40 9.83 12.67 6.97
C TYR A 40 9.37 13.14 8.36
N GLU A 41 10.27 13.62 9.22
CA GLU A 41 9.90 14.12 10.55
C GLU A 41 9.04 15.37 10.46
N ALA A 42 9.37 16.28 9.53
CA ALA A 42 8.59 17.49 9.29
C ALA A 42 7.49 17.32 8.22
N GLN A 43 7.60 16.33 7.32
CA GLN A 43 6.76 16.23 6.12
C GLN A 43 5.79 15.04 6.12
N ALA A 44 5.83 14.15 7.12
CA ALA A 44 4.94 12.98 7.17
C ALA A 44 4.34 12.75 8.56
N LEU A 45 3.14 12.16 8.57
CA LEU A 45 2.45 11.71 9.78
C LEU A 45 1.96 10.28 9.56
N LEU A 46 2.11 9.45 10.59
CA LEU A 46 1.52 8.12 10.64
C LEU A 46 0.34 8.13 11.61
N TYR A 47 -0.84 7.77 11.11
CA TYR A 47 -2.04 7.63 11.91
C TYR A 47 -2.51 6.18 11.92
N ALA A 48 -2.56 5.59 13.12
CA ALA A 48 -3.13 4.27 13.36
C ALA A 48 -4.42 4.42 14.17
N PRO A 49 -5.61 4.16 13.59
CA PRO A 49 -6.87 4.31 14.31
C PRO A 49 -7.01 3.31 15.46
N GLN A 50 -7.53 3.80 16.58
CA GLN A 50 -7.79 2.96 17.76
C GLN A 50 -9.19 2.34 17.69
N ASN A 51 -9.40 1.24 18.41
CA ASN A 51 -10.70 0.58 18.56
C ASN A 51 -11.32 0.07 17.24
N MET A 52 -10.49 -0.29 16.26
CA MET A 52 -10.96 -0.93 15.04
C MET A 52 -11.51 -2.33 15.33
N PRO A 53 -12.56 -2.79 14.63
CA PRO A 53 -13.00 -4.18 14.68
C PRO A 53 -11.89 -5.16 14.27
N ASP A 54 -12.10 -6.45 14.54
CA ASP A 54 -11.22 -7.49 13.99
C ASP A 54 -11.21 -7.42 12.45
N PRO A 55 -10.04 -7.49 11.78
CA PRO A 55 -9.89 -7.51 10.32
C PRO A 55 -10.74 -8.53 9.55
N ASN A 56 -11.17 -9.61 10.21
CA ASN A 56 -12.03 -10.67 9.66
C ASN A 56 -13.52 -10.44 9.94
N SER A 57 -13.86 -9.45 10.77
CA SER A 57 -15.24 -9.08 11.05
C SER A 57 -15.90 -8.45 9.82
N SER A 58 -17.18 -8.75 9.61
CA SER A 58 -17.99 -8.08 8.58
C SER A 58 -18.11 -6.56 8.80
N ALA A 59 -17.93 -6.09 10.03
CA ALA A 59 -17.99 -4.66 10.37
C ALA A 59 -16.68 -3.91 10.03
N TYR A 60 -15.60 -4.60 9.70
CA TYR A 60 -14.28 -3.99 9.54
C TYR A 60 -14.23 -2.98 8.39
N THR A 61 -14.71 -3.37 7.20
CA THR A 61 -14.69 -2.53 6.01
C THR A 61 -15.47 -1.23 6.22
N ALA A 62 -16.64 -1.32 6.87
CA ALA A 62 -17.44 -0.16 7.21
C ALA A 62 -16.73 0.76 8.21
N ALA A 63 -16.04 0.19 9.22
CA ALA A 63 -15.24 0.97 10.15
C ALA A 63 -14.06 1.67 9.45
N VAL A 64 -13.40 1.01 8.48
CA VAL A 64 -12.34 1.65 7.68
C VAL A 64 -12.89 2.84 6.91
N ALA A 65 -14.03 2.71 6.23
CA ALA A 65 -14.65 3.82 5.50
C ALA A 65 -15.03 4.97 6.44
N ALA A 66 -15.61 4.67 7.60
CA ALA A 66 -16.00 5.67 8.60
C ALA A 66 -14.79 6.45 9.16
N VAL A 67 -13.69 5.76 9.47
CA VAL A 67 -12.44 6.38 9.94
C VAL A 67 -11.73 7.15 8.83
N SER A 68 -11.85 6.70 7.59
CA SER A 68 -11.25 7.38 6.42
C SER A 68 -11.89 8.73 6.16
N LEU A 69 -13.19 8.87 6.41
CA LEU A 69 -13.96 10.07 6.09
C LEU A 69 -13.39 11.36 6.68
N PRO A 70 -13.15 11.50 8.01
CA PRO A 70 -12.57 12.72 8.57
C PRO A 70 -11.15 12.98 8.09
N VAL A 71 -10.38 11.92 7.77
CA VAL A 71 -9.01 12.06 7.24
C VAL A 71 -9.05 12.62 5.82
N ILE A 72 -9.92 12.07 4.97
CA ILE A 72 -10.14 12.56 3.60
C ILE A 72 -10.64 14.01 3.61
N GLN A 73 -11.51 14.36 4.56
CA GLN A 73 -11.98 15.74 4.71
C GLN A 73 -10.85 16.68 5.12
N ALA A 74 -10.01 16.28 6.08
CA ALA A 74 -8.86 17.06 6.53
C ALA A 74 -7.81 17.27 5.41
N SER A 75 -7.69 16.32 4.49
CA SER A 75 -6.84 16.44 3.31
C SER A 75 -7.55 17.02 2.08
N GLU A 76 -8.80 17.48 2.22
CA GLU A 76 -9.64 18.03 1.15
C GLU A 76 -9.68 17.12 -0.10
N GLY A 77 -9.91 15.83 0.12
CA GLY A 77 -9.69 14.81 -0.91
C GLY A 77 -8.22 14.41 -0.95
N ARG A 78 -7.62 14.39 -2.15
CA ARG A 78 -6.17 14.12 -2.34
C ARG A 78 -5.72 12.82 -1.70
N ALA A 79 -6.56 11.79 -1.79
CA ALA A 79 -6.42 10.58 -1.01
C ALA A 79 -6.44 9.32 -1.88
N PHE A 80 -5.56 8.39 -1.57
CA PHE A 80 -5.69 7.00 -2.01
C PHE A 80 -6.25 6.15 -0.88
N VAL A 81 -7.22 5.30 -1.21
CA VAL A 81 -7.74 4.28 -0.31
C VAL A 81 -7.43 2.92 -0.92
N LEU A 82 -6.44 2.25 -0.35
CA LEU A 82 -5.85 1.04 -0.87
C LEU A 82 -6.35 -0.16 -0.07
N CYS A 83 -7.17 -0.97 -0.72
CA CYS A 83 -7.79 -2.15 -0.12
C CYS A 83 -7.05 -3.44 -0.51
N THR A 84 -6.98 -4.39 0.41
CA THR A 84 -6.38 -5.72 0.19
C THR A 84 -7.29 -6.71 -0.56
N SER A 85 -8.57 -6.36 -0.79
CA SER A 85 -9.49 -7.18 -1.61
C SER A 85 -10.41 -6.34 -2.49
N LEU A 86 -10.81 -6.91 -3.63
CA LEU A 86 -11.78 -6.26 -4.54
C LEU A 86 -13.16 -6.08 -3.90
N LYS A 87 -13.54 -6.97 -2.97
CA LYS A 87 -14.79 -6.85 -2.20
C LYS A 87 -14.74 -5.61 -1.32
N ALA A 88 -13.70 -5.48 -0.50
CA ALA A 88 -13.52 -4.32 0.38
C ALA A 88 -13.43 -3.01 -0.43
N MET A 89 -12.71 -3.01 -1.54
CA MET A 89 -12.60 -1.87 -2.46
C MET A 89 -13.97 -1.35 -2.92
N ARG A 90 -14.85 -2.24 -3.39
CA ARG A 90 -16.20 -1.86 -3.85
C ARG A 90 -17.09 -1.36 -2.71
N GLU A 91 -16.99 -2.00 -1.55
CA GLU A 91 -17.77 -1.66 -0.36
C GLU A 91 -17.35 -0.29 0.20
N VAL A 92 -16.05 -0.05 0.38
CA VAL A 92 -15.51 1.26 0.80
C VAL A 92 -15.91 2.35 -0.18
N HIS A 93 -15.79 2.10 -1.49
CA HIS A 93 -16.20 3.07 -2.50
C HIS A 93 -17.69 3.43 -2.39
N ALA A 94 -18.57 2.44 -2.20
CA ALA A 94 -20.00 2.68 -2.04
C ALA A 94 -20.30 3.53 -0.78
N LEU A 95 -19.69 3.18 0.35
CA LEU A 95 -19.84 3.89 1.62
C LEU A 95 -19.31 5.33 1.55
N LEU A 96 -18.15 5.54 0.94
CA LEU A 96 -17.60 6.88 0.74
C LEU A 96 -18.47 7.71 -0.19
N LYS A 97 -19.01 7.12 -1.27
CA LYS A 97 -19.91 7.81 -2.20
C LYS A 97 -21.17 8.32 -1.49
N GLU A 98 -21.78 7.48 -0.65
CA GLU A 98 -22.94 7.85 0.17
C GLU A 98 -22.57 8.95 1.17
N ALA A 99 -21.49 8.76 1.93
CA ALA A 99 -21.04 9.75 2.90
C ALA A 99 -20.67 11.09 2.25
N PHE A 100 -20.12 11.11 1.03
CA PHE A 100 -19.82 12.34 0.29
C PHE A 100 -21.10 13.09 -0.05
N ALA A 101 -22.12 12.38 -0.53
CA ALA A 101 -23.41 12.99 -0.83
C ALA A 101 -24.11 13.53 0.44
N GLU A 102 -24.08 12.79 1.54
CA GLU A 102 -24.70 13.19 2.82
C GLU A 102 -24.02 14.41 3.45
N ASN A 103 -22.70 14.52 3.34
CA ASN A 103 -21.92 15.61 3.93
C ASN A 103 -21.65 16.77 2.96
N GLY A 104 -22.21 16.73 1.73
CA GLY A 104 -22.01 17.76 0.72
C GLY A 104 -20.56 17.90 0.25
N MET A 105 -19.80 16.81 0.25
CA MET A 105 -18.41 16.81 -0.21
C MET A 105 -18.33 16.54 -1.72
N GLU A 106 -17.73 17.47 -2.45
CA GLU A 106 -17.67 17.44 -3.93
C GLU A 106 -16.37 16.85 -4.49
N TYR A 107 -15.70 15.96 -3.74
CA TYR A 107 -14.46 15.33 -4.21
C TYR A 107 -14.74 14.29 -5.30
N PRO A 108 -14.03 14.31 -6.44
CA PRO A 108 -14.14 13.27 -7.46
C PRO A 108 -13.73 11.91 -6.88
N LEU A 109 -14.66 10.96 -6.85
CA LEU A 109 -14.40 9.60 -6.37
C LEU A 109 -14.14 8.68 -7.57
N LEU A 110 -12.93 8.10 -7.61
CA LEU A 110 -12.46 7.22 -8.68
C LEU A 110 -12.36 5.79 -8.16
N LEU A 111 -12.77 4.82 -8.97
CA LEU A 111 -12.70 3.41 -8.63
C LEU A 111 -11.84 2.62 -9.62
N GLN A 112 -10.91 1.83 -9.10
CA GLN A 112 -10.20 0.85 -9.92
C GLN A 112 -11.19 -0.12 -10.60
N GLY A 113 -11.04 -0.26 -11.92
CA GLY A 113 -11.88 -1.12 -12.76
C GLY A 113 -12.86 -0.35 -13.64
N GLU A 114 -13.05 0.95 -13.41
CA GLU A 114 -13.86 1.82 -14.29
C GLU A 114 -13.10 2.32 -15.51
N SER A 115 -11.76 2.35 -15.45
CA SER A 115 -10.87 2.77 -16.54
C SER A 115 -9.51 2.10 -16.37
N THR A 116 -8.60 2.31 -17.33
CA THR A 116 -7.24 1.79 -17.20
C THR A 116 -6.50 2.48 -16.03
N ARG A 117 -5.45 1.82 -15.50
CA ARG A 117 -4.63 2.38 -14.41
C ARG A 117 -4.05 3.74 -14.78
N THR A 118 -3.54 3.88 -15.99
CA THR A 118 -2.96 5.13 -16.50
C THR A 118 -4.01 6.25 -16.52
N GLU A 119 -5.18 6.00 -17.10
CA GLU A 119 -6.26 6.98 -17.17
C GLU A 119 -6.77 7.39 -15.79
N LEU A 120 -6.88 6.45 -14.84
CA LEU A 120 -7.29 6.77 -13.46
C LEU A 120 -6.28 7.70 -12.78
N LEU A 121 -4.98 7.44 -12.95
CA LEU A 121 -3.94 8.30 -12.40
C LEU A 121 -3.90 9.67 -13.06
N ASP A 122 -4.12 9.73 -14.37
CA ASP A 122 -4.18 11.01 -15.10
C ASP A 122 -5.39 11.84 -14.68
N ARG A 123 -6.56 11.20 -14.51
CA ARG A 123 -7.75 11.85 -13.93
C ARG A 123 -7.50 12.33 -12.51
N PHE A 124 -6.89 11.49 -11.67
CA PHE A 124 -6.56 11.85 -10.29
C PHE A 124 -5.68 13.11 -10.23
N ARG A 125 -4.61 13.13 -11.04
CA ARG A 125 -3.71 14.29 -11.17
C ARG A 125 -4.43 15.52 -11.72
N ALA A 126 -5.27 15.35 -12.73
CA ALA A 126 -5.99 16.45 -13.37
C ALA A 126 -7.04 17.10 -12.44
N HIS A 127 -7.72 16.30 -11.62
CA HIS A 127 -8.65 16.81 -10.62
C HIS A 127 -7.94 17.52 -9.46
N GLY A 128 -6.76 17.04 -9.05
CA GLY A 128 -5.96 17.65 -7.98
C GLY A 128 -6.52 17.50 -6.56
N ASN A 129 -7.79 17.11 -6.41
CA ASN A 129 -8.46 16.83 -5.14
C ASN A 129 -9.26 15.52 -5.14
N ALA A 130 -9.00 14.62 -6.09
CA ALA A 130 -9.72 13.36 -6.20
C ALA A 130 -9.42 12.41 -5.02
N VAL A 131 -10.33 11.46 -4.83
CA VAL A 131 -10.15 10.29 -3.98
C VAL A 131 -10.16 9.05 -4.86
N LEU A 132 -9.11 8.24 -4.81
CA LEU A 132 -9.01 7.01 -5.60
C LEU A 132 -9.08 5.80 -4.69
N VAL A 133 -10.07 4.93 -4.93
CA VAL A 133 -10.22 3.65 -4.24
C VAL A 133 -9.68 2.54 -5.14
N GLY A 134 -8.65 1.86 -4.67
CA GLY A 134 -7.90 0.87 -5.45
C GLY A 134 -7.53 -0.36 -4.63
N SER A 135 -6.97 -1.36 -5.32
CA SER A 135 -6.45 -2.59 -4.73
C SER A 135 -4.92 -2.64 -4.76
N GLN A 136 -4.32 -3.78 -4.38
CA GLN A 136 -2.87 -4.00 -4.36
C GLN A 136 -2.12 -3.52 -5.63
N SER A 137 -2.75 -3.58 -6.81
CA SER A 137 -2.15 -3.11 -8.07
C SER A 137 -1.82 -1.60 -8.15
N PHE A 138 -2.31 -0.80 -7.19
CA PHE A 138 -2.01 0.63 -7.04
C PHE A 138 -0.95 0.92 -5.98
N TRP A 139 -0.39 -0.10 -5.31
CA TRP A 139 0.63 0.08 -4.26
C TRP A 139 2.03 0.35 -4.84
N GLU A 140 2.26 -0.03 -6.09
CA GLU A 140 3.58 0.03 -6.72
C GLU A 140 3.51 0.67 -8.11
N GLY A 141 4.58 1.40 -8.45
CA GLY A 141 4.72 2.05 -9.75
C GLY A 141 3.74 3.20 -9.98
N VAL A 142 3.30 3.87 -8.90
CA VAL A 142 2.52 5.11 -8.95
C VAL A 142 3.39 6.27 -8.47
N ASP A 143 3.57 7.27 -9.33
CA ASP A 143 4.21 8.55 -8.99
C ASP A 143 3.16 9.66 -9.11
N VAL A 144 2.77 10.25 -7.97
CA VAL A 144 1.94 11.45 -7.90
C VAL A 144 2.72 12.47 -7.09
N ARG A 145 3.15 13.54 -7.75
CA ARG A 145 3.99 14.57 -7.15
C ARG A 145 3.15 15.74 -6.63
N GLY A 146 3.64 16.32 -5.54
CA GLY A 146 3.04 17.51 -4.93
C GLY A 146 1.76 17.17 -4.17
N GLU A 147 0.92 18.18 -4.00
CA GLU A 147 -0.21 18.11 -3.07
C GLU A 147 -1.31 17.15 -3.52
N ALA A 148 -1.38 16.85 -4.83
CA ALA A 148 -2.44 16.02 -5.42
C ALA A 148 -2.64 14.66 -4.71
N LEU A 149 -1.59 14.08 -4.11
CA LEU A 149 -1.69 12.96 -3.18
C LEU A 149 -1.10 13.35 -1.82
N SER A 150 -1.98 13.67 -0.87
CA SER A 150 -1.62 14.08 0.49
C SER A 150 -1.85 12.96 1.52
N VAL A 151 -2.72 12.00 1.22
CA VAL A 151 -3.10 10.92 2.14
C VAL A 151 -3.08 9.58 1.43
N VAL A 152 -2.50 8.58 2.09
CA VAL A 152 -2.61 7.17 1.71
C VAL A 152 -3.23 6.40 2.87
N ILE A 153 -4.41 5.84 2.65
CA ILE A 153 -5.12 4.98 3.58
C ILE A 153 -4.94 3.55 3.10
N ILE A 154 -4.47 2.70 4.01
CA ILE A 154 -4.25 1.27 3.78
C ILE A 154 -5.19 0.52 4.71
N ASP A 155 -6.10 -0.28 4.15
CA ASP A 155 -7.09 -0.99 4.97
C ASP A 155 -6.44 -2.03 5.89
N LYS A 156 -5.50 -2.81 5.36
CA LYS A 156 -4.77 -3.87 6.03
C LYS A 156 -3.38 -3.98 5.42
N LEU A 157 -2.41 -4.42 6.22
CA LEU A 157 -1.09 -4.75 5.68
C LEU A 157 -1.22 -5.91 4.68
N PRO A 158 -0.55 -5.84 3.52
CA PRO A 158 -0.78 -6.72 2.39
C PRO A 158 0.03 -8.02 2.58
N PHE A 159 -0.20 -8.73 3.67
CA PHE A 159 0.44 -10.02 3.89
C PHE A 159 -0.08 -11.04 2.89
N ALA A 160 0.82 -11.90 2.39
CA ALA A 160 0.43 -13.00 1.54
C ALA A 160 -0.60 -13.89 2.28
N PRO A 161 -1.64 -14.39 1.59
CA PRO A 161 -2.59 -15.31 2.20
C PRO A 161 -1.84 -16.54 2.74
N PRO A 162 -2.13 -17.00 3.97
CA PRO A 162 -1.49 -18.20 4.52
C PRO A 162 -1.76 -19.46 3.68
N ASP A 163 -2.87 -19.48 2.92
CA ASP A 163 -3.27 -20.58 2.03
C ASP A 163 -2.67 -20.48 0.61
N ASP A 164 -1.71 -19.58 0.37
CA ASP A 164 -0.98 -19.56 -0.91
C ASP A 164 -0.13 -20.85 -1.02
N PRO A 165 -0.43 -21.75 -1.97
CA PRO A 165 0.23 -23.06 -2.05
C PRO A 165 1.72 -22.95 -2.35
N VAL A 166 2.19 -21.86 -2.98
CA VAL A 166 3.61 -21.61 -3.21
C VAL A 166 4.27 -21.15 -1.92
N LEU A 167 3.58 -20.33 -1.13
CA LEU A 167 4.05 -19.89 0.18
C LEU A 167 4.13 -21.07 1.15
N SER A 168 3.09 -21.91 1.22
CA SER A 168 3.10 -23.12 2.06
C SER A 168 4.26 -24.05 1.69
N ALA A 169 4.48 -24.31 0.39
CA ALA A 169 5.58 -25.15 -0.06
C ALA A 169 6.98 -24.57 0.26
N ARG A 170 7.14 -23.24 0.26
CA ARG A 170 8.38 -22.57 0.69
C ARG A 170 8.58 -22.66 2.20
N ILE A 171 7.52 -22.44 2.97
CA ILE A 171 7.52 -22.55 4.44
C ILE A 171 7.88 -23.99 4.85
N ASP A 172 7.27 -24.99 4.22
CA ASP A 172 7.54 -26.41 4.49
C ASP A 172 9.02 -26.75 4.25
N LYS A 173 9.58 -26.31 3.13
CA LYS A 173 11.00 -26.48 2.82
C LYS A 173 11.92 -25.78 3.85
N MET A 174 11.56 -24.57 4.28
CA MET A 174 12.35 -23.82 5.27
C MET A 174 12.28 -24.44 6.66
N ASN A 175 11.12 -24.99 7.03
CA ASN A 175 10.93 -25.75 8.27
C ASN A 175 11.74 -27.07 8.23
N GLU A 176 11.79 -27.76 7.09
CA GLU A 176 12.65 -28.94 6.88
C GLU A 176 14.15 -28.60 7.01
N GLU A 177 14.55 -27.38 6.62
CA GLU A 177 15.91 -26.84 6.80
C GLU A 177 16.18 -26.30 8.22
N GLY A 178 15.20 -26.36 9.13
CA GLY A 178 15.33 -25.89 10.52
C GLY A 178 15.34 -24.36 10.69
N LYS A 179 14.89 -23.61 9.68
CA LYS A 179 14.82 -22.14 9.69
C LYS A 179 13.44 -21.67 10.16
N ASN A 180 13.39 -20.50 10.79
CA ASN A 180 12.16 -19.97 11.37
C ASN A 180 11.40 -19.13 10.32
N ALA A 181 10.43 -19.75 9.65
CA ALA A 181 9.73 -19.21 8.48
C ALA A 181 9.04 -17.84 8.72
N PHE A 182 8.71 -17.51 9.97
CA PHE A 182 8.09 -16.23 10.33
C PHE A 182 9.07 -15.04 10.27
N MET A 183 10.36 -15.25 10.53
CA MET A 183 11.37 -14.16 10.58
C MET A 183 12.04 -13.90 9.23
N GLU A 184 11.99 -14.84 8.28
CA GLU A 184 12.61 -14.70 6.96
C GLU A 184 11.64 -14.29 5.84
N TYR A 185 10.31 -14.30 6.08
CA TYR A 185 9.31 -14.04 5.02
C TYR A 185 8.23 -12.99 5.34
N GLN A 186 8.11 -12.51 6.59
CA GLN A 186 7.19 -11.43 6.98
C GLN A 186 7.91 -10.12 7.33
#